data_AF-A0A6L3XW61-F1
#
_entry.id   AF-A0A6L3XW61-F1
#
_cell.length_a   1.000
_cell.length_b   1.000
_cell.length_c   1.000
_cell.angle_alpha   90.00
_cell.angle_beta   90.00
_cell.angle_gamma   90.00
#
_symmetry.space_group_name_H-M   'P 1'
#
loop_
_entity.id
_entity.type
_entity.pdbx_description
1 polymer ?
#
loop_
_entity_poly.entity_id
_entity_poly.type
_entity_poly.pdbx_seq_one_letter_code
_entity_poly.pdbx_strand_id
1 'polypeptide(L)' 'MSQIELQPGFDFQKAGKDVLEIEREGLAQLDQYINQDFSLACEKMFYCAGKVVVMGMGKSGHIGR' A
#
# COMPACT_ATOMS: atom_id res chain seq x y z
N MET A 1 -16.42 18.27 -20.13
CA MET A 1 -15.05 17.74 -20.32
C MET A 1 -14.10 18.85 -19.91
N SER A 2 -13.58 18.81 -18.67
CA SER A 2 -12.55 19.77 -18.25
C SER A 2 -11.26 19.40 -18.96
N GLN A 3 -10.83 20.23 -19.92
CA GLN A 3 -9.50 20.15 -20.49
C GLN A 3 -8.49 20.47 -19.39
N ILE A 4 -7.79 19.46 -18.91
CA ILE A 4 -6.64 19.64 -18.03
C ILE A 4 -5.49 20.01 -18.97
N GLU A 5 -5.26 21.31 -19.17
CA GLU A 5 -4.09 21.78 -19.90
C GLU A 5 -2.84 21.53 -19.05
N LEU A 6 -1.87 20.83 -19.63
CA LEU A 6 -0.56 20.65 -19.01
C LEU A 6 0.13 22.01 -18.93
N GLN A 7 0.48 22.43 -17.72
CA GLN A 7 1.24 23.66 -17.53
C GLN A 7 2.58 23.56 -18.28
N PRO A 8 2.94 24.57 -19.10
CA PRO A 8 4.24 24.60 -19.77
C PRO A 8 5.38 24.46 -18.75
N GLY A 9 6.28 23.50 -18.97
CA GLY A 9 7.43 23.26 -18.09
C GLY A 9 7.17 22.34 -16.89
N PHE A 10 6.05 21.61 -16.84
CA PHE A 10 5.81 20.62 -15.80
C PHE A 10 6.85 19.48 -15.84
N ASP A 11 7.61 19.32 -14.77
CA ASP A 11 8.61 18.25 -14.64
C ASP A 11 7.96 16.96 -14.12
N PHE A 12 7.53 16.13 -15.06
CA PHE A 12 6.96 14.81 -14.77
C PHE A 12 7.91 13.89 -14.03
N GLN A 13 9.23 13.99 -14.28
CA GLN A 13 10.20 13.14 -13.61
C GLN A 13 10.32 13.53 -12.14
N LYS A 14 10.33 14.83 -11.85
CA LYS A 14 10.30 15.34 -10.48
C LYS A 14 9.03 14.90 -9.77
N ALA A 15 7.86 15.08 -10.38
CA ALA A 15 6.59 14.66 -9.80
C ALA A 15 6.55 13.14 -9.50
N GLY A 16 7.03 12.31 -10.43
CA GLY A 16 7.11 10.86 -10.22
C GLY A 16 8.09 10.47 -9.11
N LYS A 17 9.26 11.13 -9.04
CA LYS A 17 10.24 10.91 -7.97
C LYS A 17 9.72 11.32 -6.61
N ASP A 18 8.94 12.40 -6.53
CA ASP A 18 8.37 12.88 -5.27
C ASP A 18 7.34 11.89 -4.71
N VAL A 19 6.46 11.35 -5.56
CA VAL A 19 5.53 10.28 -5.16
C VAL A 19 6.29 9.05 -4.68
N LEU A 20 7.31 8.62 -5.43
CA LEU A 20 8.10 7.46 -5.04
C LEU A 20 8.80 7.66 -3.70
N GLU A 21 9.33 8.85 -3.42
CA GLU A 21 9.99 9.14 -2.16
C GLU A 21 9.00 9.11 -0.98
N ILE A 22 7.81 9.71 -1.14
CA ILE A 22 6.74 9.66 -0.12
C ILE A 22 6.37 8.21 0.22
N GLU A 23 6.18 7.36 -0.80
CA GLU A 23 5.84 5.96 -0.57
C GLU A 23 6.98 5.20 0.12
N ARG A 24 8.24 5.49 -0.24
CA ARG A 24 9.40 4.88 0.42
C ARG A 24 9.52 5.26 1.89
N GLU A 25 9.30 6.53 2.22
CA GLU A 25 9.26 7.00 3.61
C GLU A 25 8.11 6.32 4.38
N GLY A 26 6.93 6.20 3.75
CA GLY A 26 5.80 5.46 4.31
C GLY A 26 6.14 3.99 4.58
N LEU A 27 6.80 3.31 3.65
CA LEU A 27 7.25 1.92 3.82
C LEU A 27 8.30 1.78 4.93
N ALA A 28 9.23 2.73 5.05
CA ALA A 28 10.24 2.70 6.10
C ALA A 28 9.61 2.76 7.50
N GLN A 29 8.49 3.48 7.66
CA GLN A 29 7.75 3.52 8.91
C GLN A 29 7.02 2.22 9.24
N LEU A 30 6.85 1.29 8.28
CA LEU A 30 6.13 0.04 8.53
C LEU A 30 6.92 -0.98 9.34
N ASP A 31 8.25 -0.83 9.44
CA ASP A 31 9.13 -1.77 10.16
C ASP A 31 8.66 -2.01 11.60
N GLN A 32 8.23 -0.95 12.30
CA GLN A 32 7.72 -1.04 13.67
C GLN A 32 6.44 -1.89 13.84
N TYR A 33 5.68 -2.10 12.75
CA TYR A 33 4.45 -2.90 12.78
C TYR A 33 4.71 -4.38 12.50
N ILE A 34 5.93 -4.76 12.10
CA ILE A 34 6.37 -6.16 12.06
C ILE A 34 6.82 -6.56 13.47
N ASN A 35 5.85 -6.69 14.36
CA ASN A 35 6.06 -6.89 15.79
C ASN A 35 5.35 -8.17 16.28
N GLN A 36 5.07 -8.27 17.59
CA GLN A 36 4.44 -9.45 18.16
C GLN A 36 3.03 -9.72 17.61
N ASP A 37 2.26 -8.68 17.28
CA ASP A 37 0.93 -8.83 16.69
C ASP A 37 1.01 -9.45 15.28
N PHE A 38 2.05 -9.09 14.52
CA PHE A 38 2.34 -9.73 13.23
C PHE A 38 2.61 -11.22 13.40
N SER A 39 3.47 -11.59 14.36
CA SER A 39 3.78 -13.00 14.66
C SER A 39 2.52 -13.77 15.08
N LEU A 40 1.70 -13.18 15.95
CA LEU A 40 0.44 -13.78 16.40
C LEU A 40 -0.57 -13.98 15.24
N ALA A 41 -0.65 -13.03 14.32
CA ALA A 41 -1.48 -13.17 13.13
C ALA A 41 -1.00 -14.34 12.24
N CYS A 42 0.32 -14.46 12.03
CA CYS A 42 0.92 -15.57 11.30
C CYS A 42 0.61 -16.93 11.94
N GLU A 43 0.76 -17.07 13.25
CA GLU A 43 0.45 -18.31 13.98
C GLU A 43 -1.03 -18.70 13.83
N LYS A 44 -1.94 -17.74 13.99
CA LYS A 44 -3.38 -17.99 13.83
C LYS A 44 -3.73 -18.45 12.42
N MET A 45 -3.13 -17.83 11.40
CA MET A 45 -3.32 -18.24 10.01
C MET A 45 -2.72 -19.62 9.74
N PHE A 46 -1.56 -19.93 10.31
CA PHE A 46 -0.87 -21.21 10.15
C PHE A 46 -1.70 -22.38 10.68
N TYR A 47 -2.32 -22.23 11.84
CA TYR A 47 -3.19 -23.26 12.43
C TYR A 47 -4.63 -23.25 11.90
N CYS A 48 -4.95 -22.41 10.90
CA CYS A 48 -6.29 -22.38 10.31
C CYS A 48 -6.53 -23.64 9.47
N ALA A 49 -7.32 -24.58 9.99
CA ALA A 49 -7.73 -25.80 9.27
C ALA A 49 -8.76 -25.55 8.13
N GLY A 50 -9.27 -24.33 8.04
CA GLY A 50 -10.29 -23.94 7.06
C GLY A 50 -9.72 -23.09 5.93
N LYS A 51 -10.28 -21.88 5.76
CA LYS A 51 -9.82 -20.92 4.78
C LYS A 51 -9.56 -19.57 5.46
N VAL A 52 -8.47 -18.92 5.08
CA VAL A 52 -8.26 -17.50 5.34
C VAL A 52 -8.99 -16.71 4.26
N VAL A 53 -10.06 -16.03 4.63
CA VAL A 53 -10.86 -15.21 3.70
C VAL A 53 -10.51 -13.75 3.92
N VAL A 54 -9.99 -13.09 2.90
CA VAL A 54 -9.67 -11.65 2.89
C VAL A 54 -10.78 -10.91 2.14
N MET A 55 -11.27 -9.81 2.69
CA MET A 55 -12.33 -9.00 2.09
C MET A 55 -12.02 -7.50 2.25
N GLY A 56 -12.42 -6.71 1.26
CA GLY A 56 -12.22 -5.26 1.24
C GLY A 56 -12.90 -4.59 0.05
N MET A 57 -13.02 -3.27 0.10
CA MET A 57 -13.68 -2.45 -0.93
C MET A 57 -12.65 -1.53 -1.62
N GLY A 58 -12.91 -1.14 -2.87
CA GLY A 58 -12.08 -0.18 -3.60
C GLY A 58 -10.62 -0.63 -3.74
N LYS A 59 -9.67 0.29 -3.53
CA LYS A 59 -8.22 0.01 -3.61
C LYS A 59 -7.80 -1.12 -2.67
N SER A 60 -8.30 -1.12 -1.44
CA SER A 60 -7.99 -2.15 -0.44
C SER A 60 -8.47 -3.54 -0.88
N GLY A 61 -9.64 -3.62 -1.53
CA GLY A 61 -10.12 -4.85 -2.14
C GLY A 61 -9.28 -5.33 -3.32
N HIS A 62 -8.67 -4.41 -4.09
CA HIS A 62 -7.74 -4.77 -5.16
C HIS A 62 -6.40 -5.31 -4.64
N ILE A 63 -5.88 -4.77 -3.52
CA ILE A 63 -4.65 -5.27 -2.89
C ILE A 63 -4.88 -6.61 -2.19
N GLY A 64 -6.05 -6.81 -1.59
CA GLY A 64 -6.40 -8.06 -0.89
C GLY A 64 -6.87 -9.21 -1.80
N ARG A 65 -6.89 -9.00 -3.12
CA ARG A 65 -7.19 -10.03 -4.13
C ARG A 65 -5.91 -10.71 -4.59
#